data_AF-A0A3P3Y515-F1
#
_entry.id   AF-A0A3P3Y515-F1
#
_cell.length_a   1.000
_cell.length_b   1.000
_cell.length_c   1.000
_cell.angle_alpha   90.00
_cell.angle_beta   90.00
_cell.angle_gamma   90.00
#
_symmetry.space_group_name_H-M   'P 1'
#
loop_
_entity.id
_entity.type
_entity.pdbx_description
1 polymer ?
#
loop_
_entity_poly.entity_id
_entity_poly.type
_entity_poly.pdbx_seq_one_letter_code
_entity_poly.pdbx_strand_id
1 'polypeptide(L)'
;MMANVVLLLSVVGCATASCPGDAPVKTPTTNGKFLFAHYMIFSPSTNSTMAGFQRDILLAQSAGIDGFALNLAVWSGSPVYRQRATLIFDAADQLNTGFQLMFSLDMSKNMPQADIVSILTTFSSRSSQAYRNGKQMLSTFVGQAIPGVGNVSNWWASAFSQASFITGKGVYFIPFFVPSGGNSTTGLPRVIDVTNIIDKYPVVDGLFSWNLLGYPNPSKGLGKLLGATIPDNEVNYRLGCNQRSRAFMASIGPWFSTHDRPKYILRRCFLC
;
A
#
# COMPACT_ATOMS: atom_id res chain seq x y z
N MET A 1 29.04 16.64 -20.10
CA MET A 1 27.83 17.45 -19.83
C MET A 1 27.08 16.75 -18.71
N MET A 2 27.47 16.92 -17.44
CA MET A 2 27.14 18.03 -16.54
C MET A 2 25.67 18.47 -16.62
N ALA A 3 24.95 18.18 -15.52
CA ALA A 3 23.90 18.98 -14.86
C ALA A 3 22.80 18.05 -14.30
N ASN A 4 22.28 18.17 -13.08
CA ASN A 4 22.61 18.98 -11.93
C ASN A 4 21.96 18.30 -10.71
N VAL A 5 22.72 18.19 -9.61
CA VAL A 5 22.17 18.06 -8.26
C VAL A 5 21.64 19.44 -7.88
N VAL A 6 20.41 19.53 -7.37
CA VAL A 6 19.94 20.72 -6.65
C VAL A 6 19.37 20.28 -5.31
N LEU A 7 20.03 20.79 -4.27
CA LEU A 7 19.70 20.72 -2.86
C LEU A 7 19.09 22.08 -2.44
N LEU A 8 18.04 22.02 -1.61
CA LEU A 8 17.45 23.07 -0.74
C LEU A 8 17.16 24.49 -1.28
N LEU A 9 15.96 25.01 -0.99
CA LEU A 9 15.85 26.26 -0.22
C LEU A 9 14.47 26.43 0.46
N SER A 10 14.52 26.93 1.69
CA SER A 10 13.44 27.48 2.50
C SER A 10 12.87 28.77 1.87
N VAL A 11 11.56 28.97 1.95
CA VAL A 11 10.94 30.30 1.77
C VAL A 11 10.01 30.57 2.95
N VAL A 12 10.28 31.68 3.64
CA VAL A 12 9.41 32.33 4.62
C VAL A 12 8.62 33.44 3.91
N GLY A 13 7.34 33.60 4.27
CA GLY A 13 6.47 34.72 3.89
C GLY A 13 5.38 34.30 2.89
N CYS A 14 4.12 34.74 2.96
CA CYS A 14 3.46 35.81 3.69
C CYS A 14 1.97 35.41 3.83
N ALA A 15 1.33 35.74 4.94
CA ALA A 15 -0.09 35.47 5.15
C ALA A 15 -0.95 36.33 4.21
N THR A 16 -1.94 35.72 3.57
CA THR A 16 -3.14 36.39 3.07
C THR A 16 -4.35 35.56 3.48
N ALA A 17 -5.26 36.18 4.23
CA ALA A 17 -6.51 35.60 4.68
C ALA A 17 -7.51 35.42 3.52
N SER A 18 -8.23 34.30 3.50
CA SER A 18 -9.44 34.10 2.70
C SER A 18 -10.44 33.20 3.44
N CYS A 19 -11.72 33.46 3.17
CA CYS A 19 -12.93 33.08 3.91
C CYS A 19 -13.14 31.59 4.26
N PRO A 20 -13.92 31.26 5.31
CA PRO A 20 -14.20 29.89 5.73
C PRO A 20 -15.35 29.29 4.91
N GLY A 21 -15.06 28.24 4.15
CA GLY A 21 -16.10 27.53 3.41
C GLY A 21 -15.60 26.68 2.26
N ASP A 22 -14.51 25.93 2.47
CA ASP A 22 -14.20 24.67 1.79
C ASP A 22 -12.99 24.08 2.51
N ALA A 23 -13.11 22.83 2.97
CA ALA A 23 -11.97 22.13 3.57
C ALA A 23 -10.85 22.07 2.52
N PRO A 24 -9.60 22.44 2.85
CA PRO A 24 -8.52 22.36 1.89
C PRO A 24 -8.27 20.88 1.56
N VAL A 25 -8.73 20.45 0.39
CA VAL A 25 -8.28 19.21 -0.23
C VAL A 25 -6.78 19.39 -0.44
N LYS A 26 -5.98 18.82 0.46
CA LYS A 26 -4.52 18.85 0.31
C LYS A 26 -4.18 18.10 -0.98
N THR A 27 -3.80 18.87 -2.00
CA THR A 27 -3.24 18.34 -3.24
C THR A 27 -1.96 17.57 -2.90
N PRO A 28 -1.70 16.40 -3.50
CA PRO A 28 -0.54 15.57 -3.18
C PRO A 28 0.75 16.39 -3.27
N THR A 29 1.69 16.15 -2.35
CA THR A 29 2.94 16.90 -2.23
C THR A 29 3.64 17.13 -3.57
N THR A 30 3.67 18.38 -4.04
CA THR A 30 4.48 18.98 -5.15
C THR A 30 4.56 18.28 -6.52
N ASN A 31 4.08 17.04 -6.71
CA ASN A 31 4.22 16.23 -7.92
C ASN A 31 3.07 15.24 -8.17
N GLY A 32 1.94 15.33 -7.45
CA GLY A 32 0.76 14.48 -7.73
C GLY A 32 0.89 13.01 -7.29
N LYS A 33 1.88 12.66 -6.46
CA LYS A 33 2.11 11.30 -5.95
C LYS A 33 1.61 11.14 -4.53
N PHE A 34 1.00 10.00 -4.21
CA PHE A 34 0.55 9.66 -2.86
C PHE A 34 1.58 8.79 -2.13
N LEU A 35 1.84 9.11 -0.87
CA LEU A 35 2.68 8.33 0.04
C LEU A 35 1.82 7.62 1.10
N PHE A 36 1.71 6.30 1.02
CA PHE A 36 1.01 5.47 2.00
C PHE A 36 1.98 4.75 2.91
N ALA A 37 1.80 4.77 4.23
CA ALA A 37 2.55 3.89 5.13
C ALA A 37 1.75 2.62 5.44
N HIS A 38 2.38 1.45 5.38
CA HIS A 38 1.77 0.22 5.90
C HIS A 38 1.56 0.34 7.41
N TYR A 39 0.31 0.19 7.84
CA TYR A 39 -0.12 0.36 9.22
C TYR A 39 -0.72 -0.93 9.75
N MET A 40 -0.05 -1.56 10.71
CA MET A 40 -0.46 -2.85 11.26
C MET A 40 -1.61 -2.64 12.24
N ILE A 41 -2.85 -2.88 11.81
CA ILE A 41 -4.02 -2.53 12.62
C ILE A 41 -4.15 -3.38 13.90
N PHE A 42 -3.50 -4.55 13.93
CA PHE A 42 -3.45 -5.41 15.12
C PHE A 42 -2.57 -4.82 16.25
N SER A 43 -1.68 -3.89 15.93
CA SER A 43 -0.77 -3.25 16.88
C SER A 43 -0.61 -1.75 16.55
N PRO A 44 -1.61 -0.91 16.88
CA PRO A 44 -1.50 0.54 16.74
C PRO A 44 -0.26 1.11 17.42
N SER A 45 0.30 2.20 16.92
CA SER A 45 1.58 2.73 17.43
C SER A 45 1.45 3.44 18.77
N THR A 46 0.28 4.00 19.05
CA THR A 46 -0.06 4.63 20.32
C THR A 46 -1.02 3.74 21.13
N ASN A 47 -2.33 3.90 20.96
CA ASN A 47 -3.35 3.07 21.59
C ASN A 47 -4.54 2.85 20.65
N SER A 48 -5.36 1.83 20.93
CA SER A 48 -6.57 1.53 20.15
C SER A 48 -7.75 2.44 20.55
N THR A 49 -7.54 3.75 20.56
CA THR A 49 -8.59 4.74 20.86
C THR A 49 -8.70 5.78 19.74
N MET A 50 -9.80 6.54 19.72
CA MET A 50 -9.99 7.64 18.78
C MET A 50 -8.79 8.61 18.81
N ALA A 51 -8.42 9.10 19.99
CA ALA A 51 -7.32 10.04 20.16
C ALA A 51 -5.94 9.44 19.78
N GLY A 52 -5.77 8.13 19.97
CA GLY A 52 -4.58 7.41 19.52
C GLY A 52 -4.46 7.41 18.01
N PHE A 53 -5.51 6.99 17.31
CA PHE A 53 -5.53 6.98 15.85
C PHE A 53 -5.40 8.39 15.26
N GLN A 54 -6.02 9.40 15.86
CA GLN A 54 -5.83 10.80 15.45
C GLN A 54 -4.37 11.23 15.60
N ARG A 55 -3.72 10.87 16.71
CA ARG A 55 -2.29 11.15 16.92
C ARG A 55 -1.42 10.45 15.88
N ASP A 56 -1.69 9.19 15.58
CA ASP A 56 -0.93 8.41 14.59
C ASP A 56 -1.05 9.03 13.20
N ILE A 57 -2.26 9.46 12.81
CA ILE A 57 -2.53 10.17 11.55
C ILE A 57 -1.76 11.49 11.50
N LEU A 58 -1.86 12.34 12.52
CA LEU A 58 -1.18 13.64 12.56
C LEU A 58 0.35 13.50 12.55
N LEU A 59 0.89 12.50 13.25
CA LEU A 59 2.32 12.18 13.19
C LEU A 59 2.74 11.76 11.77
N ALA A 60 1.96 10.90 11.12
CA ALA A 60 2.24 10.51 9.74
C ALA A 60 2.19 11.70 8.78
N GLN A 61 1.20 12.58 8.93
CA GLN A 61 1.10 13.81 8.14
C GLN A 61 2.29 14.76 8.36
N SER A 62 2.76 14.91 9.61
CA SER A 62 3.94 15.71 9.94
C SER A 62 5.22 15.15 9.29
N ALA A 63 5.24 13.84 9.05
CA ALA A 63 6.29 13.16 8.30
C ALA A 63 6.11 13.29 6.78
N GLY A 64 5.00 13.83 6.27
CA GLY A 64 4.71 13.91 4.83
C GLY A 64 4.13 12.62 4.24
N ILE A 65 3.58 11.74 5.08
CA ILE A 65 2.78 10.58 4.65
C ILE A 65 1.35 11.08 4.41
N ASP A 66 0.79 10.74 3.26
CA ASP A 66 -0.55 11.16 2.83
C ASP A 66 -1.64 10.17 3.28
N GLY A 67 -1.26 8.93 3.60
CA GLY A 67 -2.23 7.92 4.00
C GLY A 67 -1.66 6.68 4.65
N PHE A 68 -2.55 5.79 5.09
CA PHE A 68 -2.20 4.46 5.58
C PHE A 68 -2.75 3.34 4.69
N ALA A 69 -1.92 2.31 4.50
CA ALA A 69 -2.33 1.00 4.00
C ALA A 69 -2.58 0.08 5.21
N LEU A 70 -3.85 -0.05 5.60
CA LEU A 70 -4.29 -0.76 6.80
C LEU A 70 -4.12 -2.26 6.61
N ASN A 71 -3.12 -2.83 7.29
CA ASN A 71 -2.83 -4.26 7.21
C ASN A 71 -3.65 -5.05 8.23
N LEU A 72 -4.37 -6.07 7.73
CA LEU A 72 -5.13 -7.02 8.54
C LEU A 72 -5.20 -8.39 7.86
N ALA A 73 -5.15 -9.44 8.67
CA ALA A 73 -5.24 -10.83 8.19
C ALA A 73 -6.61 -11.48 8.44
N VAL A 74 -7.47 -10.84 9.23
CA VAL A 74 -8.76 -11.39 9.67
C VAL A 74 -9.82 -10.30 9.69
N TRP A 75 -11.01 -10.60 9.19
CA TRP A 75 -12.16 -9.69 9.22
C TRP A 75 -13.31 -10.22 10.06
N SER A 76 -14.04 -11.24 9.59
CA SER A 76 -15.18 -11.83 10.32
C SER A 76 -14.75 -12.52 11.62
N GLY A 77 -13.63 -13.24 11.59
CA GLY A 77 -13.12 -14.06 12.71
C GLY A 77 -12.56 -13.30 13.91
N SER A 78 -12.51 -11.97 13.90
CA SER A 78 -12.05 -11.18 15.04
C SER A 78 -12.67 -9.78 15.09
N PRO A 79 -13.54 -9.49 16.07
CA PRO A 79 -14.17 -8.19 16.22
C PRO A 79 -13.18 -7.03 16.38
N VAL A 80 -11.99 -7.31 16.96
CA VAL A 80 -10.96 -6.30 17.23
C VAL A 80 -10.45 -5.66 15.94
N TYR A 81 -10.28 -6.41 14.86
CA TYR A 81 -9.85 -5.86 13.57
C TYR A 81 -10.90 -4.91 12.99
N ARG A 82 -12.18 -5.31 13.02
CA ARG A 82 -13.28 -4.47 12.53
C ARG A 82 -13.43 -3.20 13.35
N GLN A 83 -13.43 -3.32 14.68
CA GLN A 83 -13.53 -2.17 15.58
C GLN A 83 -12.39 -1.17 15.35
N ARG A 84 -11.16 -1.65 15.22
CA ARG A 84 -10.01 -0.77 14.95
C ARG A 84 -10.04 -0.16 13.55
N ALA A 85 -10.49 -0.91 12.54
CA ALA A 85 -10.68 -0.39 11.18
C ALA A 85 -11.72 0.73 11.17
N THR A 86 -12.88 0.51 11.77
CA THR A 86 -13.91 1.54 11.93
C THR A 86 -13.35 2.76 12.68
N LEU A 87 -12.67 2.54 13.81
CA LEU A 87 -12.20 3.64 14.65
C LEU A 87 -11.09 4.49 14.00
N ILE A 88 -10.19 3.91 13.21
CA ILE A 88 -9.18 4.69 12.48
C ILE A 88 -9.80 5.47 11.31
N PHE A 89 -10.82 4.92 10.64
CA PHE A 89 -11.59 5.67 9.65
C PHE A 89 -12.39 6.80 10.30
N ASP A 90 -12.98 6.59 11.48
CA ASP A 90 -13.67 7.65 12.22
C ASP A 90 -12.71 8.76 12.64
N ALA A 91 -11.51 8.38 13.09
CA ALA A 91 -10.46 9.35 13.40
C ALA A 91 -10.06 10.18 12.17
N ALA A 92 -9.86 9.54 11.02
CA ALA A 92 -9.48 10.23 9.78
C ALA A 92 -10.59 11.14 9.25
N ASP A 93 -11.84 10.67 9.23
CA ASP A 93 -12.99 11.46 8.78
C ASP A 93 -13.25 12.64 9.72
N GLN A 94 -13.12 12.45 11.04
CA GLN A 94 -13.28 13.53 12.02
C GLN A 94 -12.16 14.58 11.93
N LEU A 95 -10.92 14.15 11.68
CA LEU A 95 -9.81 15.07 11.45
C LEU A 95 -10.02 15.88 10.17
N ASN A 96 -10.62 15.27 9.14
CA ASN A 96 -10.93 15.90 7.86
C ASN A 96 -9.71 16.64 7.24
N THR A 97 -8.50 16.10 7.43
CA THR A 97 -7.24 16.70 6.96
C THR A 97 -6.85 16.25 5.54
N GLY A 98 -7.72 15.47 4.87
CA GLY A 98 -7.44 14.83 3.59
C GLY A 98 -6.54 13.58 3.69
N PHE A 99 -6.28 13.07 4.89
CA PHE A 99 -5.51 11.82 5.07
C PHE A 99 -6.28 10.62 4.50
N GLN A 100 -5.63 9.81 3.69
CA GLN A 100 -6.28 8.72 2.96
C GLN A 100 -6.00 7.34 3.56
N LEU A 101 -6.99 6.47 3.56
CA LEU A 101 -6.91 5.11 4.07
C LEU A 101 -7.27 4.12 2.95
N MET A 102 -6.43 3.10 2.77
CA MET A 102 -6.75 1.94 1.95
C MET A 102 -6.48 0.67 2.75
N PHE A 103 -7.13 -0.44 2.37
CA PHE A 103 -6.82 -1.74 2.97
C PHE A 103 -5.64 -2.42 2.28
N SER A 104 -4.82 -3.11 3.08
CA SER A 104 -3.74 -4.02 2.66
C SER A 104 -4.01 -5.40 3.27
N LEU A 105 -4.82 -6.21 2.59
CA LEU A 105 -5.27 -7.48 3.17
C LEU A 105 -4.11 -8.49 3.18
N ASP A 106 -3.78 -9.01 4.36
CA ASP A 106 -2.81 -10.09 4.50
C ASP A 106 -3.48 -11.42 4.16
N MET A 107 -3.25 -11.90 2.95
CA MET A 107 -3.83 -13.13 2.43
C MET A 107 -2.99 -14.37 2.78
N SER A 108 -1.96 -14.28 3.63
CA SER A 108 -1.14 -15.43 4.03
C SER A 108 -1.92 -16.50 4.80
N LYS A 109 -3.03 -16.11 5.43
CA LYS A 109 -3.99 -17.02 6.08
C LYS A 109 -5.28 -17.22 5.28
N ASN A 110 -5.36 -16.61 4.10
CA ASN A 110 -6.55 -16.43 3.29
C ASN A 110 -7.66 -15.69 4.04
N MET A 111 -8.54 -15.06 3.26
CA MET A 111 -9.73 -14.39 3.76
C MET A 111 -10.92 -14.84 2.89
N PRO A 112 -12.10 -15.12 3.50
CA PRO A 112 -13.29 -15.41 2.73
C PRO A 112 -13.62 -14.28 1.75
N GLN A 113 -14.12 -14.62 0.57
CA GLN A 113 -14.49 -13.62 -0.43
C GLN A 113 -15.52 -12.62 0.10
N ALA A 114 -16.48 -13.11 0.89
CA ALA A 114 -17.51 -12.30 1.52
C ALA A 114 -16.95 -11.25 2.49
N ASP A 115 -15.83 -11.53 3.15
CA ASP A 115 -15.16 -10.57 4.03
C ASP A 115 -14.54 -9.43 3.22
N ILE A 116 -13.96 -9.73 2.06
CA ILE A 116 -13.41 -8.72 1.15
C ILE A 116 -14.52 -7.82 0.62
N VAL A 117 -15.65 -8.42 0.19
CA VAL A 117 -16.84 -7.66 -0.22
C VAL A 117 -17.33 -6.78 0.92
N SER A 118 -17.43 -7.32 2.14
CA SER A 118 -17.84 -6.57 3.34
C SER A 118 -16.91 -5.39 3.62
N ILE A 119 -15.60 -5.56 3.51
CA ILE A 119 -14.64 -4.47 3.68
C ILE A 119 -14.88 -3.38 2.62
N LEU A 120 -14.93 -3.76 1.35
CA LEU A 120 -15.10 -2.79 0.26
C LEU A 120 -16.41 -2.00 0.41
N THR A 121 -17.51 -2.67 0.74
CA THR A 121 -18.83 -2.02 0.91
C THR A 121 -18.93 -1.18 2.17
N THR A 122 -18.34 -1.60 3.30
CA THR A 122 -18.43 -0.88 4.57
C THR A 122 -17.75 0.49 4.50
N PHE A 123 -16.63 0.58 3.77
CA PHE A 123 -15.80 1.79 3.76
C PHE A 123 -15.93 2.63 2.47
N SER A 124 -16.73 2.21 1.49
CA SER A 124 -16.81 2.87 0.18
C SER A 124 -17.43 4.28 0.17
N SER A 125 -18.03 4.72 1.27
CA SER A 125 -18.61 6.07 1.39
C SER A 125 -17.84 6.97 2.36
N ARG A 126 -16.76 6.47 2.96
CA ARG A 126 -15.94 7.21 3.92
C ARG A 126 -15.15 8.29 3.20
N SER A 127 -15.10 9.50 3.76
CA SER A 127 -14.37 10.62 3.13
C SER A 127 -12.85 10.38 3.13
N SER A 128 -12.33 9.65 4.11
CA SER A 128 -10.93 9.23 4.15
C SER A 128 -10.61 8.00 3.30
N GLN A 129 -11.58 7.36 2.63
CA GLN A 129 -11.27 6.20 1.77
C GLN A 129 -10.46 6.65 0.55
N ALA A 130 -9.34 5.99 0.31
CA ALA A 130 -8.48 6.28 -0.84
C ALA A 130 -9.14 5.80 -2.15
N TYR A 131 -9.09 6.67 -3.17
CA TYR A 131 -9.54 6.39 -4.53
C TYR A 131 -8.46 6.75 -5.54
N ARG A 132 -8.34 5.96 -6.61
CA ARG A 132 -7.54 6.27 -7.79
C ARG A 132 -8.38 6.05 -9.04
N ASN A 133 -8.43 7.05 -9.92
CA ASN A 133 -9.26 7.03 -11.13
C ASN A 133 -10.74 6.69 -10.84
N GLY A 134 -11.28 7.22 -9.74
CA GLY A 134 -12.66 6.97 -9.31
C GLY A 134 -12.92 5.57 -8.73
N LYS A 135 -11.89 4.71 -8.62
CA LYS A 135 -11.98 3.36 -8.07
C LYS A 135 -11.39 3.28 -6.66
N GLN A 136 -12.05 2.55 -5.76
CA GLN A 136 -11.63 2.35 -4.37
C GLN A 136 -10.31 1.58 -4.32
N MET A 137 -9.29 2.14 -3.68
CA MET A 137 -7.98 1.47 -3.63
C MET A 137 -7.99 0.27 -2.68
N LEU A 138 -7.43 -0.83 -3.15
CA LEU A 138 -7.21 -2.05 -2.38
C LEU A 138 -5.82 -2.62 -2.72
N SER A 139 -5.10 -3.05 -1.70
CA SER A 139 -3.87 -3.83 -1.85
C SER A 139 -3.96 -5.11 -1.04
N THR A 140 -3.05 -6.05 -1.31
CA THR A 140 -2.89 -7.28 -0.52
C THR A 140 -1.42 -7.59 -0.33
N PHE A 141 -1.08 -8.24 0.78
CA PHE A 141 0.11 -9.07 0.86
C PHE A 141 -0.29 -10.47 0.40
N VAL A 142 0.33 -10.94 -0.69
CA VAL A 142 0.01 -12.21 -1.37
C VAL A 142 -1.46 -12.32 -1.79
N GLY A 143 -1.94 -13.53 -2.11
CA GLY A 143 -3.32 -13.77 -2.59
C GLY A 143 -3.42 -14.17 -4.06
N GLN A 144 -2.28 -14.41 -4.72
CA GLN A 144 -2.21 -15.00 -6.06
C GLN A 144 -2.56 -16.50 -6.08
N ALA A 145 -2.45 -17.19 -4.95
CA ALA A 145 -2.82 -18.58 -4.78
C ALA A 145 -3.64 -18.72 -3.50
N ILE A 146 -4.85 -19.30 -3.62
CA ILE A 146 -5.78 -19.50 -2.51
C ILE A 146 -6.14 -20.99 -2.51
N PRO A 147 -5.83 -21.75 -1.44
CA PRO A 147 -6.19 -23.16 -1.33
C PRO A 147 -7.68 -23.40 -1.57
N GLY A 148 -8.01 -24.41 -2.36
CA GLY A 148 -9.39 -24.75 -2.71
C GLY A 148 -10.02 -23.86 -3.79
N VAL A 149 -9.32 -22.85 -4.30
CA VAL A 149 -9.81 -21.97 -5.38
C VAL A 149 -9.08 -22.31 -6.68
N GLY A 150 -9.78 -22.94 -7.62
CA GLY A 150 -9.21 -23.35 -8.91
C GLY A 150 -8.86 -22.17 -9.84
N ASN A 151 -9.68 -21.12 -9.86
CA ASN A 151 -9.44 -19.90 -10.64
C ASN A 151 -9.45 -18.66 -9.73
N VAL A 152 -8.27 -18.32 -9.19
CA VAL A 152 -8.08 -17.19 -8.28
C VAL A 152 -8.34 -15.84 -8.98
N SER A 153 -8.06 -15.72 -10.28
CA SER A 153 -8.35 -14.49 -11.03
C SER A 153 -9.86 -14.20 -11.06
N ASN A 154 -10.67 -15.21 -11.42
CA ASN A 154 -12.13 -15.07 -11.42
C ASN A 154 -12.68 -14.87 -10.00
N TRP A 155 -12.05 -15.47 -9.00
CA TRP A 155 -12.41 -15.28 -7.60
C TRP A 155 -12.25 -13.81 -7.16
N TRP A 156 -11.12 -13.16 -7.48
CA TRP A 156 -10.96 -11.72 -7.22
C TRP A 156 -11.95 -10.87 -8.03
N ALA A 157 -12.10 -11.17 -9.32
CA ALA A 157 -13.02 -10.44 -10.20
C ALA A 157 -14.48 -10.53 -9.74
N SER A 158 -14.90 -11.67 -9.18
CA SER A 158 -16.23 -11.86 -8.62
C SER A 158 -16.44 -11.03 -7.35
N ALA A 159 -15.45 -10.95 -6.46
CA ALA A 159 -15.51 -10.11 -5.26
C ALA A 159 -15.66 -8.63 -5.63
N PHE A 160 -14.86 -8.18 -6.60
CA PHE A 160 -14.87 -6.78 -7.04
C PHE A 160 -16.15 -6.43 -7.80
N SER A 161 -16.65 -7.35 -8.64
CA SER A 161 -17.95 -7.17 -9.31
C SER A 161 -19.08 -7.02 -8.31
N GLN A 162 -19.12 -7.86 -7.28
CA GLN A 162 -20.16 -7.79 -6.24
C GLN A 162 -20.06 -6.48 -5.44
N ALA A 163 -18.86 -6.10 -5.00
CA ALA A 163 -18.65 -4.83 -4.30
C ALA A 163 -19.01 -3.62 -5.18
N SER A 164 -18.64 -3.66 -6.47
CA SER A 164 -18.94 -2.58 -7.42
C SER A 164 -20.44 -2.45 -7.68
N PHE A 165 -21.16 -3.57 -7.76
CA PHE A 165 -22.61 -3.58 -7.90
C PHE A 165 -23.31 -2.91 -6.70
N ILE A 166 -22.82 -3.17 -5.47
CA ILE A 166 -23.40 -2.61 -4.24
C ILE A 166 -23.07 -1.13 -4.07
N THR A 167 -21.83 -0.74 -4.39
CA THR A 167 -21.31 0.60 -4.04
C THR A 167 -21.38 1.61 -5.19
N GLY A 168 -21.53 1.13 -6.43
CA GLY A 168 -21.34 1.95 -7.63
C GLY A 168 -19.89 2.39 -7.86
N LYS A 169 -18.91 1.81 -7.14
CA LYS A 169 -17.48 2.13 -7.23
C LYS A 169 -16.68 0.91 -7.65
N GLY A 170 -15.87 1.05 -8.70
CA GLY A 170 -14.89 0.02 -9.07
C GLY A 170 -13.77 -0.11 -8.03
N VAL A 171 -12.97 -1.16 -8.12
CA VAL A 171 -11.80 -1.38 -7.25
C VAL A 171 -10.52 -1.13 -8.03
N TYR A 172 -9.61 -0.31 -7.48
CA TYR A 172 -8.26 -0.12 -7.98
C TYR A 172 -7.34 -1.09 -7.24
N PHE A 173 -7.06 -2.24 -7.85
CA PHE A 173 -6.39 -3.34 -7.16
C PHE A 173 -4.89 -3.36 -7.46
N ILE A 174 -4.08 -3.13 -6.42
CA ILE A 174 -2.62 -3.08 -6.50
C ILE A 174 -1.97 -4.02 -5.46
N PRO A 175 -1.96 -5.34 -5.70
CA PRO A 175 -1.42 -6.30 -4.74
C PRO A 175 0.09 -6.46 -4.82
N PHE A 176 0.66 -7.04 -3.77
CA PHE A 176 1.94 -7.73 -3.83
C PHE A 176 1.65 -9.20 -4.08
N PHE A 177 1.70 -9.60 -5.35
CA PHE A 177 1.73 -11.01 -5.73
C PHE A 177 3.18 -11.44 -5.90
N VAL A 178 3.54 -12.59 -5.32
CA VAL A 178 4.91 -13.11 -5.40
C VAL A 178 5.16 -13.58 -6.83
N PRO A 179 6.14 -13.00 -7.55
CA PRO A 179 6.50 -13.45 -8.87
C PRO A 179 7.00 -14.89 -8.81
N SER A 180 6.46 -15.73 -9.68
CA SER A 180 6.96 -17.09 -9.88
C SER A 180 8.08 -17.05 -10.92
N GLY A 181 9.18 -17.73 -10.63
CA GLY A 181 10.38 -17.56 -11.42
C GLY A 181 11.16 -16.33 -10.95
N GLY A 182 12.47 -16.45 -11.01
CA GLY A 182 13.40 -15.41 -10.62
C GLY A 182 14.75 -15.72 -11.22
N ASN A 183 15.66 -14.77 -11.14
CA ASN A 183 17.02 -15.02 -11.53
C ASN A 183 17.66 -15.97 -10.51
N SER A 184 18.02 -17.18 -10.92
CA SER A 184 18.65 -18.20 -10.06
C SER A 184 19.96 -17.73 -9.41
N THR A 185 20.61 -16.73 -10.00
CA THR A 185 21.85 -16.13 -9.51
C THR A 185 21.58 -15.09 -8.41
N THR A 186 20.54 -14.26 -8.55
CA THR A 186 20.27 -13.13 -7.63
C THR A 186 19.11 -13.38 -6.66
N GLY A 187 18.23 -14.35 -6.94
CA GLY A 187 16.99 -14.58 -6.19
C GLY A 187 15.91 -13.52 -6.43
N LEU A 188 16.13 -12.58 -7.35
CA LEU A 188 15.21 -11.47 -7.64
C LEU A 188 14.30 -11.81 -8.83
N PRO A 189 13.06 -11.26 -8.86
CA PRO A 189 12.18 -11.43 -10.00
C PRO A 189 12.75 -10.74 -11.24
N ARG A 190 12.57 -11.35 -12.41
CA ARG A 190 12.86 -10.75 -13.72
C ARG A 190 11.63 -10.00 -14.21
N VAL A 191 11.80 -9.14 -15.21
CA VAL A 191 10.68 -8.43 -15.88
C VAL A 191 9.59 -9.41 -16.36
N ILE A 192 9.99 -10.55 -16.94
CA ILE A 192 9.05 -11.58 -17.44
C ILE A 192 8.22 -12.21 -16.30
N ASP A 193 8.79 -12.34 -15.10
CA ASP A 193 8.10 -12.93 -13.96
C ASP A 193 6.98 -11.98 -13.47
N VAL A 194 7.23 -10.67 -13.55
CA VAL A 194 6.24 -9.62 -13.24
C VAL A 194 5.14 -9.57 -14.31
N THR A 195 5.50 -9.61 -15.61
CA THR A 195 4.49 -9.58 -16.68
C THR A 195 3.61 -10.83 -16.67
N ASN A 196 4.18 -12.00 -16.36
CA ASN A 196 3.42 -13.24 -16.24
C ASN A 196 2.36 -13.17 -15.12
N ILE A 197 2.63 -12.47 -14.01
CA ILE A 197 1.62 -12.19 -12.99
C ILE A 197 0.49 -11.36 -13.60
N ILE A 198 0.82 -10.24 -14.25
CA ILE A 198 -0.20 -9.32 -14.81
C ILE A 198 -1.06 -10.05 -15.84
N ASP A 199 -0.45 -10.85 -16.72
CA ASP A 199 -1.13 -11.61 -17.75
C ASP A 199 -2.04 -12.70 -17.15
N LYS A 200 -1.62 -13.32 -16.03
CA LYS A 200 -2.41 -14.33 -15.31
C LYS A 200 -3.57 -13.72 -14.49
N TYR A 201 -3.41 -12.50 -14.00
CA TYR A 201 -4.39 -11.81 -13.15
C TYR A 201 -4.79 -10.46 -13.77
N PRO A 202 -5.57 -10.44 -14.85
CA PRO A 202 -5.97 -9.20 -15.53
C PRO A 202 -6.78 -8.23 -14.64
N VAL A 203 -7.28 -8.73 -13.50
CA VAL A 203 -7.96 -7.96 -12.45
C VAL A 203 -7.05 -6.96 -11.72
N VAL A 204 -5.72 -7.08 -11.82
CA VAL A 204 -4.79 -6.12 -11.19
C VAL A 204 -4.66 -4.85 -12.03
N ASP A 205 -4.83 -3.69 -11.41
CA ASP A 205 -4.55 -2.38 -12.03
C ASP A 205 -3.05 -2.02 -11.95
N GLY A 206 -2.32 -2.69 -11.06
CA GLY A 206 -0.90 -2.51 -10.83
C GLY A 206 -0.33 -3.58 -9.92
N LEU A 207 0.97 -3.52 -9.68
CA LEU A 207 1.62 -4.30 -8.63
C LEU A 207 2.43 -3.37 -7.74
N PHE A 208 2.69 -3.83 -6.52
CA PHE A 208 3.72 -3.24 -5.68
C PHE A 208 4.70 -4.32 -5.26
N SER A 209 5.90 -3.91 -4.90
CA SER A 209 6.93 -4.79 -4.34
C SER A 209 6.84 -4.78 -2.82
N TRP A 210 6.93 -5.92 -2.14
CA TRP A 210 6.99 -5.93 -0.67
C TRP A 210 8.42 -5.78 -0.14
N ASN A 211 9.41 -6.16 -0.95
CA ASN A 211 10.80 -6.28 -0.52
C ASN A 211 11.51 -4.93 -0.52
N LEU A 212 11.96 -4.50 0.67
CA LEU A 212 12.76 -3.29 0.88
C LEU A 212 14.25 -3.51 0.59
N LEU A 213 14.67 -4.76 0.65
CA LEU A 213 15.98 -5.24 0.26
C LEU A 213 15.67 -6.54 -0.45
N GLY A 214 15.98 -6.64 -1.74
CA GLY A 214 15.82 -7.88 -2.49
C GLY A 214 16.39 -9.03 -1.66
N TYR A 215 15.51 -9.93 -1.22
CA TYR A 215 15.80 -10.98 -0.25
C TYR A 215 17.14 -11.65 -0.59
N PRO A 216 18.27 -11.35 0.10
CA PRO A 216 19.39 -12.24 0.01
C PRO A 216 18.92 -13.46 0.77
N ASN A 217 18.74 -14.57 0.06
CA ASN A 217 18.71 -15.87 0.68
C ASN A 217 19.78 -15.87 1.80
N PRO A 218 19.47 -16.17 3.07
CA PRO A 218 20.45 -16.10 4.16
C PRO A 218 21.68 -16.99 3.93
N SER A 219 21.63 -17.92 2.97
CA SER A 219 22.78 -18.69 2.48
C SER A 219 23.70 -17.97 1.48
N LYS A 220 23.32 -16.77 0.98
CA LYS A 220 24.10 -15.92 0.07
C LYS A 220 24.27 -14.54 0.72
N GLY A 221 25.31 -14.45 1.54
CA GLY A 221 25.50 -13.43 2.58
C GLY A 221 25.45 -11.95 2.15
N LEU A 222 25.40 -11.12 3.19
CA LEU A 222 25.47 -9.66 3.22
C LEU A 222 26.60 -9.04 2.37
N GLY A 223 27.61 -9.83 1.99
CA GLY A 223 28.80 -9.40 1.24
C GLY A 223 28.52 -8.92 -0.19
N LYS A 224 27.34 -9.20 -0.77
CA LYS A 224 26.97 -8.63 -2.08
C LYS A 224 26.30 -7.26 -1.97
N LEU A 225 25.86 -6.81 -0.79
CA LEU A 225 25.15 -5.52 -0.64
C LEU A 225 26.07 -4.29 -0.61
N LEU A 226 27.37 -4.46 -0.36
CA LEU A 226 28.33 -3.35 -0.32
C LEU A 226 28.93 -3.02 -1.71
N GLY A 227 28.44 -3.68 -2.76
CA GLY A 227 28.88 -3.45 -4.15
C GLY A 227 27.87 -3.89 -5.22
N ALA A 228 26.82 -4.63 -4.88
CA ALA A 228 25.66 -4.77 -5.75
C ALA A 228 24.80 -3.52 -5.59
N THR A 229 24.66 -2.81 -6.70
CA THR A 229 23.60 -1.86 -6.93
C THR A 229 22.30 -2.43 -6.34
N ILE A 230 21.64 -1.67 -5.46
CA ILE A 230 20.30 -1.92 -4.92
C ILE A 230 19.09 -1.85 -5.95
N PRO A 231 19.18 -1.66 -7.29
CA PRO A 231 18.00 -1.38 -8.12
C PRO A 231 17.17 -2.54 -8.70
N ASP A 232 17.62 -3.80 -8.77
CA ASP A 232 16.99 -4.73 -9.74
C ASP A 232 15.51 -5.09 -9.44
N ASN A 233 15.10 -5.18 -8.17
CA ASN A 233 13.72 -5.57 -7.84
C ASN A 233 12.70 -4.49 -8.27
N GLU A 234 12.82 -3.28 -7.74
CA GLU A 234 11.91 -2.17 -8.05
C GLU A 234 11.95 -1.82 -9.54
N VAL A 235 13.13 -1.91 -10.17
CA VAL A 235 13.28 -1.67 -11.61
C VAL A 235 12.54 -2.73 -12.42
N ASN A 236 12.67 -4.02 -12.08
CA ASN A 236 11.98 -5.08 -12.82
C ASN A 236 10.47 -5.03 -12.64
N TYR A 237 9.99 -4.71 -11.43
CA TYR A 237 8.56 -4.45 -11.22
C TYR A 237 8.08 -3.27 -12.05
N ARG A 238 8.77 -2.13 -11.99
CA ARG A 238 8.42 -0.94 -12.78
C ARG A 238 8.40 -1.24 -14.28
N LEU A 239 9.42 -1.91 -14.80
CA LEU A 239 9.51 -2.26 -16.22
C LEU A 239 8.40 -3.24 -16.62
N GLY A 240 8.15 -4.29 -15.82
CA GLY A 240 7.11 -5.27 -16.10
C GLY A 240 5.70 -4.67 -16.08
N CYS A 241 5.40 -3.83 -15.08
CA CYS A 241 4.16 -3.08 -15.02
C CYS A 241 3.99 -2.16 -16.23
N ASN A 242 5.03 -1.39 -16.59
CA ASN A 242 5.00 -0.48 -17.73
C ASN A 242 4.78 -1.23 -19.06
N GLN A 243 5.37 -2.41 -19.26
CA GLN A 243 5.18 -3.23 -20.47
C GLN A 243 3.72 -3.70 -20.66
N ARG A 244 2.89 -3.66 -19.62
CA ARG A 244 1.47 -4.00 -19.67
C ARG A 244 0.55 -2.81 -19.36
N SER A 245 1.09 -1.60 -19.39
CA SER A 245 0.35 -0.37 -19.05
C SER A 245 -0.34 -0.46 -17.69
N ARG A 246 0.31 -1.11 -16.72
CA ARG A 246 -0.15 -1.23 -15.33
C ARG A 246 0.67 -0.32 -14.42
N ALA A 247 0.07 0.09 -13.32
CA ALA A 247 0.77 0.92 -12.35
C ALA A 247 1.81 0.12 -11.56
N PHE A 248 2.82 0.83 -11.07
CA PHE A 248 3.76 0.31 -10.10
C PHE A 248 3.78 1.20 -8.86
N MET A 249 3.45 0.64 -7.70
CA MET A 249 3.65 1.32 -6.42
C MET A 249 5.00 0.89 -5.85
N ALA A 250 5.93 1.83 -5.78
CA ALA A 250 7.28 1.58 -5.33
C ALA A 250 7.31 1.46 -3.81
N SER A 251 8.02 0.45 -3.32
CA SER A 251 8.24 0.32 -1.89
C SER A 251 9.58 0.90 -1.50
N ILE A 252 9.55 1.65 -0.41
CA ILE A 252 10.76 2.16 0.23
C ILE A 252 10.71 1.85 1.71
N GLY A 253 11.88 1.77 2.31
CA GLY A 253 12.02 1.36 3.68
C GLY A 253 13.25 2.04 4.24
N PRO A 254 13.14 2.75 5.36
CA PRO A 254 14.33 3.33 5.97
C PRO A 254 15.29 2.24 6.46
N TRP A 255 14.77 1.05 6.81
CA TRP A 255 15.52 -0.07 7.33
C TRP A 255 14.70 -1.37 7.32
N PHE A 256 15.36 -2.54 7.33
CA PHE A 256 14.73 -3.85 7.50
C PHE A 256 15.49 -4.68 8.54
N SER A 257 14.76 -5.15 9.56
CA SER A 257 15.27 -6.11 10.56
C SER A 257 14.14 -7.06 10.93
N THR A 258 14.34 -8.37 10.79
CA THR A 258 13.51 -9.35 11.50
C THR A 258 14.00 -9.40 12.94
N HIS A 259 13.08 -9.37 13.89
CA HIS A 259 13.37 -9.04 15.28
C HIS A 259 13.89 -10.24 16.10
N ASP A 260 14.69 -11.10 15.48
CA ASP A 260 15.62 -12.00 16.15
C ASP A 260 16.68 -11.19 16.94
N ARG A 261 16.86 -9.89 16.66
CA ARG A 261 17.60 -8.90 17.48
C ARG A 261 17.01 -7.48 17.37
N PRO A 262 17.19 -6.61 18.38
CA PRO A 262 16.24 -5.55 18.67
C PRO A 262 16.56 -4.20 17.98
N LYS A 263 15.51 -3.46 17.54
CA LYS A 263 15.16 -2.06 17.92
C LYS A 263 14.47 -1.26 16.77
N TYR A 264 13.21 -0.86 17.02
CA TYR A 264 12.38 0.34 16.66
C TYR A 264 12.59 1.11 15.32
N ILE A 265 11.65 1.81 14.63
CA ILE A 265 10.16 1.92 14.39
C ILE A 265 9.96 2.85 13.13
N LEU A 266 8.83 2.71 12.40
CA LEU A 266 8.18 3.55 11.32
C LEU A 266 8.56 3.37 9.82
N ARG A 267 7.54 3.22 8.94
CA ARG A 267 7.59 2.89 7.48
C ARG A 267 6.92 3.97 6.58
N ARG A 268 7.29 4.07 5.29
CA ARG A 268 6.64 4.91 4.23
C ARG A 268 6.61 4.13 2.89
N CYS A 269 5.56 4.19 2.05
CA CYS A 269 5.52 3.63 0.67
C CYS A 269 5.04 4.68 -0.35
N PHE A 270 5.67 4.81 -1.53
CA PHE A 270 5.33 5.81 -2.55
C PHE A 270 4.58 5.19 -3.74
N LEU A 271 3.51 5.81 -4.24
CA LEU A 271 3.00 5.52 -5.59
C LEU A 271 3.81 6.29 -6.66
N CYS A 272 4.30 5.58 -7.67
CA CYS A 272 4.85 6.18 -8.89
C CYS A 272 3.81 6.18 -10.02
#